data_AF-A0A2M8B335-F1
#
_entry.id   AF-A0A2M8B335-F1
#
_cell.length_a   1.000
_cell.length_b   1.000
_cell.length_c   1.000
_cell.angle_alpha   90.00
_cell.angle_beta   90.00
_cell.angle_gamma   90.00
#
_symmetry.space_group_name_H-M   'P 1'
#
loop_
_entity.id
_entity.type
_entity.pdbx_description
1 polymer ?
#
loop_
_entity_poly.entity_id
_entity_poly.type
_entity_poly.pdbx_seq_one_letter_code
_entity_poly.pdbx_strand_id
1 'polypeptide(L)'
;MTFNRRIAQIGAFVFAGALLAGCGASGSREGENRALPPVRVQKGDPVLAAASGYVGSGRCGVCHSGIYAEWGNTLHNKPLKTVTEVGDAAFVNDADANGANDFKDGLDLAGNANFSAYGANAPRLSSEGGNYFMTIGAVRYEVRRVQGGNGYWKQRYQTRVGRSYYILPVQYNEVEKTYTVYN
;
A
#
# COMPACT_ATOMS: atom_id res chain seq x y z
N MET A 1 73.17 31.97 16.50
CA MET A 1 72.30 31.80 17.69
C MET A 1 71.10 32.72 17.56
N THR A 2 69.93 32.18 17.19
CA THR A 2 68.60 32.63 17.66
C THR A 2 67.54 31.68 17.11
N PHE A 3 66.99 30.89 18.03
CA PHE A 3 65.79 30.09 17.88
C PHE A 3 64.60 31.00 18.21
N ASN A 4 63.54 31.07 17.40
CA ASN A 4 62.16 31.01 17.92
C ASN A 4 61.03 31.05 16.88
N ARG A 5 60.12 30.07 17.06
CA ARG A 5 58.65 30.15 17.03
C ARG A 5 57.98 30.77 15.79
N ARG A 6 57.31 29.91 15.00
CA ARG A 6 55.84 29.95 14.84
C ARG A 6 55.29 28.53 14.62
N ILE A 7 54.79 27.94 15.71
CA ILE A 7 53.81 26.87 15.70
C ILE A 7 52.43 27.50 15.46
N ALA A 8 51.52 26.72 14.87
CA ALA A 8 50.08 26.92 14.76
C ALA A 8 49.61 27.80 13.60
N GLN A 9 49.24 27.14 12.48
CA GLN A 9 48.01 27.41 11.72
C GLN A 9 47.90 26.45 10.52
N ILE A 10 47.74 25.15 10.79
CA ILE A 10 47.26 24.20 9.78
C ILE A 10 46.20 23.36 10.47
N GLY A 11 44.94 23.78 10.42
CA GLY A 11 43.86 23.04 11.06
C GLY A 11 42.59 23.85 11.26
N ALA A 12 42.11 24.55 10.23
CA ALA A 12 40.83 25.24 10.34
C ALA A 12 40.09 25.47 9.00
N PHE A 13 40.42 24.74 7.92
CA PHE A 13 39.80 25.03 6.61
C PHE A 13 39.14 23.86 5.86
N VAL A 14 39.08 22.64 6.42
CA VAL A 14 38.50 21.49 5.69
C VAL A 14 37.14 21.04 6.23
N PHE A 15 36.70 21.50 7.40
CA PHE A 15 35.49 20.95 8.05
C PHE A 15 34.22 21.81 7.96
N ALA A 16 34.19 22.88 7.14
CA ALA A 16 33.00 23.73 6.99
C ALA A 16 32.19 23.49 5.70
N GLY A 17 32.72 22.76 4.72
CA GLY A 17 32.05 22.54 3.43
C GLY A 17 31.08 21.35 3.39
N ALA A 18 31.21 20.40 4.32
CA ALA A 18 30.46 19.13 4.27
C ALA A 18 29.10 19.15 5.00
N LEU A 19 28.76 20.24 5.72
CA LEU A 19 27.53 20.33 6.51
C LEU A 19 26.34 20.97 5.79
N LEU A 20 26.54 21.55 4.60
CA LEU A 20 25.46 22.22 3.84
C LEU A 20 24.90 21.38 2.67
N ALA A 21 25.45 20.19 2.40
CA ALA A 21 24.93 19.28 1.37
C ALA A 21 23.92 18.24 1.91
N GLY A 22 23.68 18.21 3.22
CA GLY A 22 22.86 17.19 3.89
C GLY A 22 21.36 17.49 3.98
N CYS A 23 20.91 18.69 3.60
CA CYS A 23 19.50 19.08 3.70
C CYS A 23 18.97 19.38 2.30
N GLY A 24 18.15 18.47 1.73
CA GLY A 24 17.21 18.88 0.68
C GLY A 24 17.09 18.00 -0.56
N ALA A 25 17.69 16.81 -0.62
CA ALA A 25 17.40 15.88 -1.71
C ALA A 25 17.03 14.49 -1.15
N SER A 26 15.80 14.35 -0.65
CA SER A 26 15.18 13.02 -0.61
C SER A 26 14.89 12.60 -2.05
N GLY A 27 15.91 12.11 -2.75
CA GLY A 27 15.76 11.59 -4.11
C GLY A 27 14.88 10.35 -4.10
N SER A 28 13.79 10.42 -4.87
CA SER A 28 12.88 9.32 -5.22
C SER A 28 12.43 8.46 -4.03
N ARG A 29 11.34 8.88 -3.37
CA ARG A 29 10.69 8.02 -2.38
C ARG A 29 10.03 6.84 -3.11
N GLU A 30 10.10 5.64 -2.53
CA GLU A 30 9.39 4.47 -3.06
C GLU A 30 7.89 4.81 -3.23
N GLY A 31 7.36 4.62 -4.44
CA GLY A 31 5.98 4.94 -4.80
C GLY A 31 5.70 6.39 -5.24
N GLU A 32 6.72 7.24 -5.41
CA GLU A 32 6.56 8.63 -5.86
C GLU A 32 6.26 8.71 -7.37
N ASN A 33 5.05 9.16 -7.73
CA ASN A 33 4.67 9.43 -9.13
C ASN A 33 4.94 10.92 -9.45
N ARG A 34 5.88 11.21 -10.35
CA ARG A 34 6.37 12.59 -10.63
C ARG A 34 5.41 13.45 -11.45
N ALA A 35 4.40 12.83 -12.07
CA ALA A 35 3.23 13.56 -12.58
C ALA A 35 2.18 13.54 -11.46
N LEU A 36 1.73 14.71 -10.99
CA LEU A 36 0.73 14.80 -9.92
C LEU A 36 -0.67 14.87 -10.56
N PRO A 37 -1.39 13.74 -10.73
CA PRO A 37 -2.83 13.78 -10.99
C PRO A 37 -3.55 14.46 -9.80
N PRO A 38 -4.85 14.78 -9.92
CA PRO A 38 -5.62 15.22 -8.75
C PRO A 38 -5.42 14.22 -7.60
N VAL A 39 -5.02 14.74 -6.43
CA VAL A 39 -4.77 13.93 -5.24
C VAL A 39 -6.06 13.23 -4.83
N ARG A 40 -6.11 11.91 -5.01
CA ARG A 40 -7.19 11.08 -4.46
C ARG A 40 -6.79 10.64 -3.06
N VAL A 41 -7.43 11.24 -2.06
CA VAL A 41 -7.32 10.76 -0.68
C VAL A 41 -8.14 9.50 -0.54
N GLN A 42 -7.49 8.38 -0.22
CA GLN A 42 -8.21 7.16 0.05
C GLN A 42 -8.90 7.28 1.39
N LYS A 43 -10.22 7.09 1.38
CA LYS A 43 -11.05 7.28 2.57
C LYS A 43 -11.28 5.97 3.31
N GLY A 44 -11.04 4.84 2.65
CA GLY A 44 -11.42 3.54 3.18
C GLY A 44 -12.95 3.40 3.26
N ASP A 45 -13.44 2.59 4.21
CA ASP A 45 -14.87 2.50 4.56
C ASP A 45 -15.04 3.05 5.98
N PRO A 46 -15.49 4.29 6.16
CA PRO A 46 -15.73 4.86 7.47
C PRO A 46 -16.97 4.21 8.11
N VAL A 47 -16.77 3.10 8.82
CA VAL A 47 -17.83 2.42 9.60
C VAL A 47 -18.15 3.14 10.91
N LEU A 48 -17.21 3.98 11.37
CA LEU A 48 -17.36 4.83 12.54
C LEU A 48 -17.36 6.29 12.10
N ALA A 49 -18.08 7.13 12.84
CA ALA A 49 -17.92 8.57 12.70
C ALA A 49 -16.46 8.96 12.94
N ALA A 50 -15.98 9.96 12.22
CA ALA A 50 -14.66 10.53 12.48
C ALA A 50 -14.56 10.94 13.96
N ALA A 51 -13.43 10.63 14.59
CA ALA A 51 -13.19 11.05 15.96
C ALA A 51 -13.19 12.59 16.05
N SER A 52 -13.66 13.13 17.17
CA SER A 52 -13.69 14.58 17.40
C SER A 52 -12.31 15.19 17.17
N GLY A 53 -12.26 16.32 16.45
CA GLY A 53 -11.02 17.00 16.07
C GLY A 53 -10.37 16.51 14.78
N TYR A 54 -10.79 15.39 14.20
CA TYR A 54 -10.30 14.96 12.87
C TYR A 54 -11.03 15.70 11.75
N VAL A 55 -10.31 16.57 11.05
CA VAL A 55 -10.85 17.40 9.96
C VAL A 55 -10.70 16.78 8.57
N GLY A 56 -10.02 15.64 8.48
CA GLY A 56 -9.65 14.97 7.22
C GLY A 56 -8.53 15.70 6.46
N SER A 57 -7.67 14.93 5.79
CA SER A 57 -6.49 15.49 5.11
C SER A 57 -6.83 16.51 4.02
N GLY A 58 -8.03 16.42 3.42
CA GLY A 58 -8.49 17.40 2.42
C GLY A 58 -8.59 18.83 2.97
N ARG A 59 -8.88 19.01 4.26
CA ARG A 59 -8.88 20.33 4.90
C ARG A 59 -7.48 20.93 4.95
N CYS A 60 -6.47 20.10 5.20
CA CYS A 60 -5.07 20.51 5.26
C CYS A 60 -4.57 21.00 3.90
N GLY A 61 -5.03 20.37 2.81
CA GLY A 61 -4.65 20.73 1.44
C GLY A 61 -5.06 22.14 1.00
N VAL A 62 -6.00 22.79 1.70
CA VAL A 62 -6.41 24.18 1.44
C VAL A 62 -5.27 25.17 1.73
N CYS A 63 -4.51 24.94 2.81
CA CYS A 63 -3.39 25.80 3.21
C CYS A 63 -2.03 25.20 2.87
N HIS A 64 -1.94 23.87 2.72
CA HIS A 64 -0.69 23.14 2.51
C HIS A 64 -0.74 22.31 1.21
N SER A 65 -1.02 22.95 0.08
CA SER A 65 -1.25 22.28 -1.21
C SER A 65 -0.05 21.45 -1.69
N GLY A 66 1.18 21.96 -1.54
CA GLY A 66 2.40 21.23 -1.91
C GLY A 66 2.59 19.95 -1.08
N ILE A 67 2.53 20.07 0.25
CA ILE A 67 2.64 18.92 1.18
C ILE A 67 1.53 17.91 0.92
N TYR A 68 0.30 18.39 0.69
CA TYR A 68 -0.84 17.54 0.40
C TYR A 68 -0.66 16.76 -0.90
N ALA A 69 -0.10 17.39 -1.94
CA ALA A 69 0.19 16.75 -3.20
C ALA A 69 1.29 15.69 -3.10
N GLU A 70 2.37 15.98 -2.37
CA GLU A 70 3.44 15.02 -2.09
C GLU A 70 2.92 13.83 -1.27
N TRP A 71 2.29 14.09 -0.13
CA TRP A 71 1.75 13.05 0.75
C TRP A 71 0.71 12.18 0.03
N GLY A 72 -0.18 12.80 -0.74
CA GLY A 72 -1.24 12.12 -1.48
C GLY A 72 -0.74 11.05 -2.45
N ASN A 73 0.50 11.17 -2.91
CA ASN A 73 1.12 10.20 -3.80
C ASN A 73 1.89 9.10 -3.08
N THR A 74 2.18 9.27 -1.79
CA THR A 74 2.86 8.24 -0.98
C THR A 74 1.97 7.03 -0.69
N LEU A 75 2.62 5.93 -0.30
CA LEU A 75 1.95 4.72 0.19
C LEU A 75 1.16 4.94 1.50
N HIS A 76 1.46 6.01 2.26
CA HIS A 76 0.70 6.38 3.47
C HIS A 76 -0.73 6.85 3.17
N ASN A 77 -0.98 7.43 1.99
CA ASN A 77 -2.32 7.75 1.54
C ASN A 77 -2.99 6.55 0.84
N LYS A 78 -2.25 5.48 0.56
CA LYS A 78 -2.72 4.33 -0.21
C LYS A 78 -2.75 2.98 0.54
N PRO A 79 -2.91 2.91 1.88
CA PRO A 79 -2.79 1.65 2.60
C PRO A 79 -4.04 0.78 2.48
N LEU A 80 -5.23 1.39 2.33
CA LEU A 80 -6.54 0.73 2.39
C LEU A 80 -7.46 1.29 1.31
N LYS A 81 -7.88 0.43 0.38
CA LYS A 81 -8.78 0.77 -0.73
C LYS A 81 -10.08 0.00 -0.57
N THR A 82 -11.23 0.67 -0.63
CA THR A 82 -12.51 -0.04 -0.68
C THR A 82 -12.93 -0.33 -2.10
N VAL A 83 -13.62 -1.44 -2.28
CA VAL A 83 -14.19 -1.79 -3.59
C VAL A 83 -15.17 -0.72 -4.05
N THR A 84 -15.94 -0.13 -3.14
CA THR A 84 -16.85 0.98 -3.47
C THR A 84 -16.13 2.24 -3.95
N GLU A 85 -14.93 2.52 -3.44
CA GLU A 85 -14.18 3.74 -3.80
C GLU A 85 -13.47 3.61 -5.16
N VAL A 86 -12.87 2.45 -5.44
CA VAL A 86 -11.96 2.28 -6.59
C VAL A 86 -12.34 1.12 -7.52
N GLY A 87 -13.38 0.34 -7.21
CA GLY A 87 -13.84 -0.80 -8.00
C GLY A 87 -12.72 -1.80 -8.26
N ASP A 88 -12.67 -2.28 -9.50
CA ASP A 88 -11.70 -3.24 -10.01
C ASP A 88 -10.25 -2.82 -9.78
N ALA A 89 -9.97 -1.51 -9.81
CA ALA A 89 -8.62 -0.98 -9.59
C ALA A 89 -8.10 -1.20 -8.16
N ALA A 90 -8.94 -1.70 -7.24
CA ALA A 90 -8.46 -2.19 -5.95
C ALA A 90 -7.57 -3.43 -6.12
N PHE A 91 -7.86 -4.29 -7.08
CA PHE A 91 -7.30 -5.63 -7.22
C PHE A 91 -6.16 -5.61 -8.23
N VAL A 92 -4.94 -5.92 -7.76
CA VAL A 92 -3.72 -5.95 -8.59
C VAL A 92 -3.22 -7.37 -8.83
N ASN A 93 -3.95 -8.33 -8.29
CA ASN A 93 -3.66 -9.74 -8.45
C ASN A 93 -4.01 -10.19 -9.86
N ASP A 94 -3.06 -10.87 -10.49
CA ASP A 94 -3.10 -11.34 -11.88
C ASP A 94 -1.97 -12.36 -11.98
N ALA A 95 -2.21 -13.55 -11.44
CA ALA A 95 -1.19 -14.58 -11.26
C ALA A 95 -0.82 -15.27 -12.58
N ASP A 96 -1.75 -15.32 -13.54
CA ASP A 96 -1.54 -15.91 -14.86
C ASP A 96 -1.13 -14.87 -15.93
N ALA A 97 -1.05 -13.59 -15.55
CA ALA A 97 -0.67 -12.46 -16.40
C ALA A 97 -1.58 -12.28 -17.62
N ASN A 98 -2.88 -12.57 -17.47
CA ASN A 98 -3.86 -12.47 -18.54
C ASN A 98 -4.47 -11.04 -18.66
N GLY A 99 -4.15 -10.14 -17.71
CA GLY A 99 -4.62 -8.75 -17.69
C GLY A 99 -6.00 -8.54 -17.07
N ALA A 100 -6.66 -9.60 -16.62
CA ALA A 100 -7.78 -9.57 -15.68
C ALA A 100 -7.28 -9.91 -14.28
N ASN A 101 -8.05 -9.53 -13.26
CA ASN A 101 -7.70 -9.94 -11.91
C ASN A 101 -8.26 -11.32 -11.59
N ASP A 102 -7.55 -12.10 -10.76
CA ASP A 102 -7.89 -13.51 -10.52
C ASP A 102 -9.29 -13.74 -9.89
N PHE A 103 -9.93 -12.71 -9.32
CA PHE A 103 -11.33 -12.82 -8.91
C PHE A 103 -12.28 -12.87 -10.10
N LYS A 104 -11.96 -12.17 -11.20
CA LYS A 104 -12.70 -12.24 -12.46
C LYS A 104 -12.46 -13.56 -13.19
N ASP A 105 -11.28 -14.14 -13.05
CA ASP A 105 -10.94 -15.43 -13.65
C ASP A 105 -11.59 -16.62 -12.93
N GLY A 106 -12.09 -16.40 -11.72
CA GLY A 106 -12.70 -17.47 -10.93
C GLY A 106 -11.66 -18.43 -10.33
N LEU A 107 -10.47 -17.93 -10.01
CA LEU A 107 -9.32 -18.74 -9.62
C LEU A 107 -9.62 -19.64 -8.41
N ASP A 108 -9.35 -20.93 -8.56
CA ASP A 108 -9.40 -21.93 -7.50
C ASP A 108 -8.00 -22.16 -6.92
N LEU A 109 -7.77 -21.71 -5.67
CA LEU A 109 -6.47 -21.87 -5.03
C LEU A 109 -6.19 -23.31 -4.61
N ALA A 110 -7.13 -24.26 -4.74
CA ALA A 110 -6.84 -25.67 -4.51
C ALA A 110 -5.71 -26.19 -5.44
N GLY A 111 -5.57 -25.59 -6.63
CA GLY A 111 -4.47 -25.89 -7.56
C GLY A 111 -3.13 -25.24 -7.19
N ASN A 112 -3.11 -24.31 -6.23
CA ASN A 112 -1.90 -23.64 -5.78
C ASN A 112 -1.21 -24.46 -4.67
N ALA A 113 0.10 -24.72 -4.83
CA ALA A 113 0.88 -25.51 -3.89
C ALA A 113 0.80 -24.99 -2.44
N ASN A 114 0.74 -23.67 -2.24
CA ASN A 114 0.66 -23.02 -0.93
C ASN A 114 -0.67 -23.26 -0.21
N PHE A 115 -1.70 -23.76 -0.91
CA PHE A 115 -3.02 -24.04 -0.36
C PHE A 115 -3.42 -25.52 -0.47
N SER A 116 -2.53 -26.37 -0.97
CA SER A 116 -2.75 -27.81 -1.13
C SER A 116 -3.23 -28.49 0.16
N ALA A 117 -2.73 -28.04 1.33
CA ALA A 117 -3.11 -28.56 2.64
C ALA A 117 -4.60 -28.39 2.99
N TYR A 118 -5.30 -27.46 2.32
CA TYR A 118 -6.71 -27.20 2.58
C TYR A 118 -7.66 -28.02 1.69
N GLY A 119 -7.15 -28.65 0.62
CA GLY A 119 -7.95 -29.47 -0.30
C GLY A 119 -9.21 -28.74 -0.78
N ALA A 120 -10.37 -29.36 -0.62
CA ALA A 120 -11.67 -28.77 -0.99
C ALA A 120 -12.04 -27.48 -0.20
N ASN A 121 -11.35 -27.21 0.90
CA ASN A 121 -11.54 -25.97 1.68
C ASN A 121 -10.57 -24.86 1.27
N ALA A 122 -9.72 -25.08 0.27
CA ALA A 122 -8.87 -24.02 -0.27
C ALA A 122 -9.73 -22.86 -0.80
N PRO A 123 -9.25 -21.60 -0.70
CA PRO A 123 -10.03 -20.46 -1.13
C PRO A 123 -10.28 -20.45 -2.64
N ARG A 124 -11.50 -20.11 -3.05
CA ARG A 124 -11.87 -19.83 -4.43
C ARG A 124 -12.22 -18.37 -4.58
N LEU A 125 -11.60 -17.69 -5.54
CA LEU A 125 -11.86 -16.30 -5.88
C LEU A 125 -12.97 -16.25 -6.92
N SER A 126 -13.87 -15.28 -6.82
CA SER A 126 -14.90 -15.05 -7.83
C SER A 126 -15.39 -13.60 -7.83
N SER A 127 -16.08 -13.21 -8.90
CA SER A 127 -16.77 -11.92 -8.98
C SER A 127 -18.18 -12.13 -9.51
N GLU A 128 -19.14 -11.35 -8.99
CA GLU A 128 -20.54 -11.42 -9.38
C GLU A 128 -21.20 -10.05 -9.17
N GLY A 129 -21.86 -9.53 -10.21
CA GLY A 129 -22.59 -8.25 -10.13
C GLY A 129 -21.72 -7.06 -9.71
N GLY A 130 -20.43 -7.05 -10.08
CA GLY A 130 -19.46 -6.02 -9.68
C GLY A 130 -18.92 -6.15 -8.25
N ASN A 131 -19.33 -7.19 -7.52
CA ASN A 131 -18.80 -7.52 -6.20
C ASN A 131 -17.80 -8.67 -6.30
N TYR A 132 -16.93 -8.77 -5.30
CA TYR A 132 -15.80 -9.70 -5.27
C TYR A 132 -15.95 -10.63 -4.07
N PHE A 133 -15.66 -11.91 -4.28
CA PHE A 133 -15.91 -12.93 -3.28
C PHE A 133 -14.75 -13.89 -3.13
N MET A 134 -14.54 -14.34 -1.89
CA MET A 134 -13.67 -15.45 -1.55
C MET A 134 -14.50 -16.51 -0.84
N THR A 135 -14.62 -17.68 -1.46
CA THR A 135 -15.28 -18.83 -0.87
C THR A 135 -14.24 -19.72 -0.21
N ILE A 136 -14.44 -20.05 1.07
CA ILE A 136 -13.56 -20.94 1.85
C ILE A 136 -14.45 -22.03 2.44
N GLY A 137 -14.25 -23.27 1.99
CA GLY A 137 -15.18 -24.36 2.29
C GLY A 137 -16.61 -23.99 1.87
N ALA A 138 -17.55 -24.01 2.82
CA ALA A 138 -18.96 -23.70 2.57
C ALA A 138 -19.31 -22.20 2.70
N VAL A 139 -18.39 -21.34 3.14
CA VAL A 139 -18.69 -19.94 3.46
C VAL A 139 -18.16 -19.02 2.36
N ARG A 140 -19.03 -18.12 1.89
CA ARG A 140 -18.72 -17.11 0.87
C ARG A 140 -18.58 -15.74 1.52
N TYR A 141 -17.38 -15.17 1.46
CA TYR A 141 -17.08 -13.85 2.01
C TYR A 141 -17.00 -12.81 0.90
N GLU A 142 -17.76 -11.72 1.02
CA GLU A 142 -17.58 -10.57 0.15
C GLU A 142 -16.32 -9.79 0.56
N VAL A 143 -15.45 -9.52 -0.41
CA VAL A 143 -14.29 -8.66 -0.23
C VAL A 143 -14.74 -7.21 -0.38
N ARG A 144 -14.70 -6.47 0.72
CA ARG A 144 -15.15 -5.07 0.80
C ARG A 144 -13.99 -4.08 0.74
N ARG A 145 -12.80 -4.52 1.16
CA ARG A 145 -11.60 -3.69 1.28
C ARG A 145 -10.36 -4.51 0.99
N VAL A 146 -9.37 -3.88 0.38
CA VAL A 146 -8.03 -4.45 0.19
C VAL A 146 -7.00 -3.60 0.92
N GLN A 147 -5.95 -4.25 1.40
CA GLN A 147 -4.80 -3.61 2.03
C GLN A 147 -3.56 -3.86 1.17
N GLY A 148 -2.80 -2.80 0.88
CA GLY A 148 -1.65 -2.88 -0.02
C GLY A 148 -2.06 -2.89 -1.50
N GLY A 149 -1.37 -3.71 -2.31
CA GLY A 149 -1.56 -3.72 -3.77
C GLY A 149 -0.99 -2.47 -4.43
N ASN A 150 0.25 -2.12 -4.11
CA ASN A 150 0.87 -0.86 -4.53
C ASN A 150 2.13 -1.08 -5.39
N GLY A 151 2.37 -2.31 -5.84
CA GLY A 151 3.45 -2.73 -6.73
C GLY A 151 4.66 -3.35 -6.04
N TYR A 152 4.72 -3.35 -4.70
CA TYR A 152 5.97 -3.62 -3.98
C TYR A 152 5.95 -4.87 -3.10
N TRP A 153 4.81 -5.26 -2.55
CA TRP A 153 4.77 -6.28 -1.49
C TRP A 153 3.61 -7.24 -1.65
N LYS A 154 2.67 -7.19 -0.70
CA LYS A 154 1.54 -8.09 -0.63
C LYS A 154 0.24 -7.31 -0.68
N GLN A 155 -0.76 -7.86 -1.35
CA GLN A 155 -2.14 -7.45 -1.23
C GLN A 155 -2.90 -8.41 -0.33
N ARG A 156 -3.65 -7.88 0.63
CA ARG A 156 -4.53 -8.64 1.53
C ARG A 156 -5.97 -8.24 1.29
N TYR A 157 -6.87 -9.20 1.50
CA TYR A 157 -8.30 -9.03 1.24
C TYR A 157 -9.05 -9.02 2.56
N GLN A 158 -10.04 -8.14 2.68
CA GLN A 158 -10.79 -7.98 3.90
C GLN A 158 -12.30 -8.06 3.64
N THR A 159 -12.96 -8.86 4.47
CA THR A 159 -14.41 -8.93 4.54
C THR A 159 -14.92 -8.11 5.72
N ARG A 160 -16.21 -7.77 5.69
CA ARG A 160 -16.87 -7.04 6.77
C ARG A 160 -17.88 -7.95 7.46
N VAL A 161 -17.76 -8.10 8.77
CA VAL A 161 -18.73 -8.80 9.61
C VAL A 161 -19.24 -7.80 10.66
N GLY A 162 -20.52 -7.43 10.55
CA GLY A 162 -21.11 -6.36 11.35
C GLY A 162 -20.41 -5.02 11.13
N ARG A 163 -19.79 -4.48 12.19
CA ARG A 163 -19.07 -3.18 12.16
C ARG A 163 -17.56 -3.32 12.04
N SER A 164 -17.04 -4.54 11.91
CA SER A 164 -15.62 -4.82 11.92
C SER A 164 -15.15 -5.42 10.61
N TYR A 165 -13.90 -5.11 10.26
CA TYR A 165 -13.19 -5.72 9.14
C TYR A 165 -12.31 -6.86 9.63
N TYR A 166 -12.34 -7.97 8.90
CA TYR A 166 -11.51 -9.14 9.14
C TYR A 166 -10.68 -9.42 7.90
N ILE A 167 -9.40 -9.72 8.10
CA ILE A 167 -8.51 -10.10 7.01
C ILE A 167 -8.77 -11.57 6.68
N LEU A 168 -8.97 -11.86 5.41
CA LEU A 168 -9.11 -13.23 4.90
C LEU A 168 -7.74 -13.91 4.84
N PRO A 169 -7.64 -15.24 4.99
CA PRO A 169 -6.37 -15.98 5.15
C PRO A 169 -5.58 -16.15 3.84
N VAL A 170 -5.64 -15.16 2.96
CA VAL A 170 -5.00 -15.15 1.64
C VAL A 170 -4.31 -13.81 1.44
N GLN A 171 -3.07 -13.86 0.96
CA GLN A 171 -2.38 -12.69 0.44
C GLN A 171 -1.75 -12.99 -0.92
N TYR A 172 -1.82 -12.02 -1.81
CA TYR A 172 -1.16 -12.07 -3.11
C TYR A 172 0.20 -11.38 -3.04
N ASN A 173 1.25 -12.02 -3.53
CA ASN A 173 2.57 -11.42 -3.71
C ASN A 173 2.65 -10.71 -5.06
N GLU A 174 2.84 -9.39 -5.03
CA GLU A 174 2.89 -8.56 -6.23
C GLU A 174 4.17 -8.77 -7.05
N VAL A 175 5.26 -9.16 -6.39
CA VAL A 175 6.59 -9.38 -7.01
C VAL A 175 6.68 -10.80 -7.57
N GLU A 176 6.37 -11.80 -6.76
CA GLU A 176 6.44 -13.21 -7.16
C GLU A 176 5.21 -13.68 -7.98
N LYS A 177 4.19 -12.83 -8.12
CA LYS A 177 2.94 -13.12 -8.84
C LYS A 177 2.27 -14.42 -8.35
N THR A 178 2.27 -14.63 -7.02
CA THR A 178 1.77 -15.87 -6.43
C THR A 178 1.00 -15.61 -5.13
N TYR A 179 0.08 -16.52 -4.82
CA TYR A 179 -0.68 -16.51 -3.59
C TYR A 179 0.04 -17.26 -2.47
N THR A 180 -0.03 -16.71 -1.27
CA THR A 180 0.46 -17.34 -0.04
C THR A 180 -0.60 -17.24 1.05
N VAL A 181 -0.55 -18.16 2.01
CA VAL A 181 -1.41 -18.11 3.19
C VAL A 181 -1.08 -16.86 4.01
N TYR A 182 -2.12 -16.19 4.52
CA TYR A 182 -1.96 -15.15 5.54
C TYR A 182 -2.31 -15.73 6.91
N ASN A 183 -1.30 -15.81 7.78
CA ASN A 183 -1.39 -16.32 9.15
C ASN A 183 -1.33 -15.17 10.17
#